data_AF-A0A7Y1CLD2-F1
#
_entry.id   AF-A0A7Y1CLD2-F1
#
_cell.length_a   1.000
_cell.length_b   1.000
_cell.length_c   1.000
_cell.angle_alpha   90.00
_cell.angle_beta   90.00
_cell.angle_gamma   90.00
#
_symmetry.space_group_name_H-M   'P 1'
#
loop_
_entity.id
_entity.type
_entity.pdbx_description
1 polymer ?
#
loop_
_entity_poly.entity_id
_entity_poly.type
_entity_poly.pdbx_seq_one_letter_code
_entity_poly.pdbx_strand_id
1 'polypeptide(L)'
;MPDGYRIMPRHLTAENGAKALLLGEFKLRVITECPECCELEEPTEGCDICNAEGEYGQKHTVPWDQIKFIYSKAVEGLAVKAEPAKS
;
A
#
# COMPACT_ATOMS: atom_id res chain seq x y z
N MET A 1 -4.34 9.76 27.25
CA MET A 1 -3.77 9.01 26.11
C MET A 1 -2.28 8.92 26.36
N PRO A 2 -1.67 7.73 26.31
CA PRO A 2 -0.23 7.60 26.59
C PRO A 2 0.59 8.45 25.61
N ASP A 3 1.77 8.89 26.04
CA ASP A 3 2.68 9.65 25.19
C ASP A 3 3.03 8.84 23.94
N GLY A 4 3.03 9.52 22.79
CA GLY A 4 3.25 8.89 21.48
C GLY A 4 2.01 8.25 20.83
N TYR A 5 0.86 8.19 21.51
CA TYR A 5 -0.39 7.69 20.92
C TYR A 5 -1.25 8.84 20.36
N ARG A 6 -2.16 8.51 19.43
CA ARG A 6 -3.25 9.39 18.98
C ARG A 6 -4.59 8.65 19.05
N ILE A 7 -5.68 9.39 19.22
CA ILE A 7 -7.03 8.83 19.05
C ILE A 7 -7.24 8.67 17.54
N MET A 8 -7.56 7.45 17.13
CA MET A 8 -7.78 7.07 15.74
C MET A 8 -9.11 6.33 15.61
N PRO A 9 -9.79 6.40 14.45
CA PRO A 9 -11.05 5.69 14.24
C PRO A 9 -10.83 4.17 14.23
N ARG A 10 -11.81 3.37 14.64
CA ARG A 10 -11.70 1.90 14.57
C ARG A 10 -11.70 1.36 13.15
N HIS A 11 -12.39 2.05 12.24
CA HIS A 11 -12.51 1.69 10.83
C HIS A 11 -12.28 2.91 9.96
N LEU A 12 -11.67 2.71 8.79
CA LEU A 12 -11.54 3.75 7.78
C LEU A 12 -12.75 3.71 6.86
N THR A 13 -13.43 4.84 6.69
CA THR A 13 -14.60 4.95 5.82
C THR A 13 -14.49 6.20 4.95
N ALA A 14 -15.43 6.40 4.04
CA ALA A 14 -15.49 7.65 3.28
C ALA A 14 -16.05 8.79 4.16
N GLU A 15 -17.01 8.45 5.01
CA GLU A 15 -17.79 9.38 5.87
C GLU A 15 -16.92 10.00 6.97
N ASN A 16 -15.92 9.28 7.46
CA ASN A 16 -14.94 9.84 8.40
C ASN A 16 -13.74 10.53 7.71
N GLY A 17 -13.82 10.72 6.39
CA GLY A 17 -12.81 11.43 5.59
C GLY A 17 -11.56 10.61 5.24
N ALA A 18 -11.43 9.38 5.75
CA ALA A 18 -10.21 8.59 5.54
C ALA A 18 -9.95 8.25 4.07
N LYS A 19 -11.01 8.00 3.28
CA LYS A 19 -10.85 7.70 1.86
C LYS A 19 -10.23 8.86 1.08
N ALA A 20 -10.69 10.09 1.33
CA ALA A 20 -10.16 11.29 0.68
C ALA A 20 -8.70 11.55 1.09
N LEU A 21 -8.35 11.25 2.35
CA LEU A 21 -7.00 11.43 2.87
C LEU A 21 -5.98 10.42 2.31
N LEU A 22 -6.37 9.16 2.12
CA LEU A 22 -5.41 8.06 1.90
C LEU A 22 -5.40 7.50 0.47
N LEU A 23 -6.48 7.67 -0.29
CA LEU A 23 -6.57 7.10 -1.64
C LEU A 23 -5.59 7.83 -2.59
N GLY A 24 -4.64 7.08 -3.16
CA GLY A 24 -3.63 7.61 -4.07
C GLY A 24 -2.36 8.12 -3.38
N GLU A 25 -2.36 8.19 -2.05
CA GLU A 25 -1.19 8.62 -1.25
C GLU A 25 -0.06 7.59 -1.32
N PHE A 26 -0.41 6.31 -1.16
CA PHE A 26 0.56 5.22 -1.21
C PHE A 26 0.78 4.74 -2.64
N LYS A 27 2.05 4.78 -3.07
CA LYS A 27 2.50 4.30 -4.38
C LYS A 27 3.62 3.28 -4.19
N LEU A 28 3.41 2.07 -4.69
CA LEU A 28 4.41 1.01 -4.72
C LEU A 28 5.16 1.08 -6.05
N ARG A 29 6.49 1.12 -6.00
CA ARG A 29 7.32 0.86 -7.17
C ARG A 29 7.55 -0.65 -7.25
N VAL A 30 7.06 -1.27 -8.32
CA VAL A 30 7.26 -2.69 -8.60
C VAL A 30 8.18 -2.79 -9.81
N ILE A 31 9.21 -3.61 -9.71
CA ILE A 31 10.07 -3.95 -10.84
C ILE A 31 9.49 -5.22 -11.46
N THR A 32 9.35 -5.26 -12.78
CA THR A 32 8.75 -6.38 -13.51
C THR A 32 9.50 -6.59 -14.80
N GLU A 33 9.59 -7.84 -15.23
CA GLU A 33 10.18 -8.23 -16.50
C GLU A 33 9.45 -7.56 -17.67
N CYS A 34 10.22 -7.17 -18.69
CA CYS A 34 9.70 -6.59 -19.91
C CYS A 34 8.89 -7.64 -20.69
N PRO A 35 7.59 -7.43 -20.96
CA PRO A 35 6.78 -8.41 -21.67
C PRO A 35 7.25 -8.66 -23.11
N GLU A 36 7.94 -7.69 -23.72
CA GLU A 36 8.50 -7.80 -25.07
C GLU A 36 9.87 -8.50 -25.09
N CYS A 37 10.54 -8.63 -23.95
CA CYS A 37 11.90 -9.18 -23.88
C CYS A 37 12.03 -10.42 -22.98
N CYS A 38 11.01 -10.78 -22.20
CA CYS A 38 11.10 -11.85 -21.20
C CYS A 38 11.33 -13.25 -21.80
N GLU A 39 11.01 -13.46 -23.07
CA GLU A 39 11.24 -14.73 -23.78
C GLU A 39 12.51 -14.71 -24.63
N LEU A 40 13.24 -13.59 -24.66
CA LEU A 40 14.48 -13.45 -25.41
C LEU A 40 15.69 -13.82 -24.54
N GLU A 41 16.74 -14.33 -25.16
CA GLU A 41 18.01 -14.60 -24.47
C GLU A 41 18.67 -13.30 -23.98
N GLU A 42 18.52 -12.21 -24.74
CA GLU A 42 18.96 -10.87 -24.37
C GLU A 42 17.87 -9.82 -24.70
N PRO A 43 17.74 -8.74 -23.91
CA PRO A 43 16.79 -7.66 -24.18
C PRO A 43 17.07 -6.96 -25.53
N THR A 44 16.00 -6.60 -26.24
CA THR A 44 16.14 -5.90 -27.53
C THR A 44 16.71 -4.48 -27.32
N GLU A 45 17.76 -4.13 -28.07
CA GLU A 45 18.26 -2.76 -28.14
C GLU A 45 17.16 -1.81 -28.61
N GLY A 46 16.95 -0.71 -27.87
CA GLY A 46 15.91 0.26 -28.19
C GLY A 46 14.49 -0.19 -27.86
N CYS A 47 14.29 -1.22 -27.02
CA CYS A 47 12.96 -1.59 -26.54
C CYS A 47 12.27 -0.41 -25.83
N ASP A 48 11.10 0.00 -26.31
CA ASP A 48 10.33 1.15 -25.77
C ASP A 48 9.91 1.00 -24.29
N ILE A 49 9.88 -0.24 -23.77
CA ILE A 49 9.44 -0.53 -22.40
C ILE A 49 10.61 -0.51 -21.42
N CYS A 50 11.67 -1.25 -21.73
CA CYS A 50 12.78 -1.49 -20.79
C CYS A 50 14.10 -0.82 -21.18
N ASN A 51 14.20 -0.20 -22.36
CA ASN A 51 15.45 0.39 -22.86
C ASN A 51 16.66 -0.57 -22.77
N ALA A 52 16.46 -1.83 -23.18
CA ALA A 52 17.44 -2.91 -23.11
C ALA A 52 17.84 -3.38 -21.70
N GLU A 53 17.16 -2.95 -20.64
CA GLU A 53 17.41 -3.44 -19.27
C GLU A 53 16.75 -4.81 -18.98
N GLY A 54 15.80 -5.24 -19.81
CA GLY A 54 15.04 -6.48 -19.61
C GLY A 54 13.95 -6.38 -18.54
N GLU A 55 13.99 -5.36 -17.69
CA GLU A 55 12.97 -5.06 -16.67
C GLU A 55 12.59 -3.57 -16.67
N TYR A 56 11.43 -3.26 -16.10
CA TYR A 56 10.95 -1.88 -15.98
C TYR A 56 10.22 -1.64 -14.66
N GLY A 57 10.25 -0.38 -14.21
CA GLY A 57 9.61 0.04 -12.97
C GLY A 57 8.19 0.55 -13.19
N GLN A 58 7.21 -0.16 -12.65
CA GLN A 58 5.81 0.29 -12.59
C GLN A 58 5.51 1.01 -11.27
N LYS A 59 4.59 1.98 -11.31
CA LYS A 59 4.06 2.66 -10.12
C LYS A 59 2.61 2.28 -9.94
N HIS A 60 2.32 1.54 -8.88
CA HIS A 60 0.96 1.09 -8.53
C HIS A 60 0.45 1.85 -7.32
N THR A 61 -0.77 2.36 -7.38
CA THR A 61 -1.45 2.87 -6.18
C THR A 61 -1.98 1.73 -5.34
N VAL A 62 -1.92 1.85 -4.02
CA VAL A 62 -2.54 0.84 -3.13
C VAL A 62 -4.07 1.00 -3.18
N PRO A 63 -4.83 -0.06 -3.54
CA PRO A 63 -6.28 0.02 -3.61
C PRO A 63 -6.91 0.32 -2.26
N TRP A 64 -8.08 0.96 -2.27
CA TRP A 64 -8.80 1.34 -1.04
C TRP A 64 -9.06 0.17 -0.10
N ASP A 65 -9.45 -0.99 -0.63
CA ASP A 65 -9.73 -2.17 0.19
C ASP A 65 -8.47 -2.72 0.86
N GLN A 66 -7.32 -2.64 0.18
CA GLN A 66 -6.04 -3.04 0.75
C GLN A 66 -5.59 -2.08 1.86
N ILE A 67 -5.81 -0.76 1.70
CA ILE A 67 -5.55 0.24 2.75
C ILE A 67 -6.39 -0.08 4.00
N LYS A 68 -7.69 -0.34 3.84
CA LYS A 68 -8.57 -0.73 4.96
C LYS A 68 -8.09 -2.00 5.65
N PHE A 69 -7.66 -2.99 4.88
CA PHE A 69 -7.16 -4.25 5.41
C PHE A 69 -5.90 -4.04 6.26
N ILE A 70 -4.89 -3.35 5.73
CA ILE A 70 -3.65 -3.03 6.46
C ILE A 70 -3.97 -2.28 7.76
N TYR A 71 -4.85 -1.27 7.68
CA TYR A 71 -5.27 -0.52 8.85
C TYR A 71 -5.97 -1.40 9.90
N SER A 72 -6.86 -2.30 9.48
CA SER A 72 -7.51 -3.23 10.42
C SER A 72 -6.52 -4.13 11.13
N LYS A 73 -5.45 -4.56 10.47
CA LYS A 73 -4.37 -5.35 11.09
C LYS A 73 -3.58 -4.54 12.11
N ALA A 74 -3.32 -3.26 11.82
CA ALA A 74 -2.70 -2.35 12.79
C ALA A 74 -3.60 -2.14 14.02
N VAL A 75 -4.90 -1.89 13.83
CA VAL A 75 -5.85 -1.73 14.94
C VAL A 75 -5.97 -3.02 15.76
N GLU A 76 -6.06 -4.18 15.12
CA GLU A 76 -6.15 -5.49 15.78
C GLU A 76 -4.91 -5.80 16.62
N GLY A 77 -3.71 -5.55 16.08
CA GLY A 77 -2.45 -5.91 16.73
C GLY A 77 -1.91 -4.87 17.72
N LEU A 78 -2.25 -3.58 17.55
CA LEU A 78 -1.61 -2.47 18.27
C LEU A 78 -2.58 -1.66 19.15
N ALA A 79 -3.89 -1.90 19.08
CA ALA A 79 -4.82 -1.20 19.95
C ALA A 79 -4.58 -1.53 21.42
N VAL A 80 -4.52 -0.50 22.25
CA VAL A 80 -4.48 -0.65 23.71
C VAL A 80 -5.82 -1.23 24.15
N LYS A 81 -5.79 -2.40 24.78
CA LYS A 81 -6.98 -2.99 25.39
C LYS A 81 -7.42 -2.11 26.56
N ALA A 82 -8.64 -1.60 26.51
CA ALA A 82 -9.25 -1.04 27.71
C ALA A 82 -9.51 -2.18 28.70
N GLU A 83 -8.99 -2.10 29.92
CA GLU A 83 -9.46 -2.99 30.97
C GLU A 83 -10.96 -2.74 31.19
N PRO A 84 -11.78 -3.79 31.37
CA PRO A 84 -13.17 -3.58 31.73
C PRO A 84 -13.20 -2.81 33.05
N ALA A 85 -13.98 -1.73 33.08
CA ALA A 85 -14.19 -0.97 34.31
C ALA A 85 -14.61 -1.95 35.41
N LYS A 86 -13.81 -2.05 36.48
CA LYS A 86 -14.21 -2.80 37.67
C LYS A 86 -15.46 -2.14 38.22
N SER A 87 -16.58 -2.85 38.12
CA SER A 87 -17.84 -2.49 38.77
C SER A 87 -17.74 -2.66 40.28
#